data_AF-A0A2S7P480-F1
#
_entry.id   AF-A0A2S7P480-F1
#
_cell.length_a   1.000
_cell.length_b   1.000
_cell.length_c   1.000
_cell.angle_alpha   90.00
_cell.angle_beta   90.00
_cell.angle_gamma   90.00
#
_symmetry.space_group_name_H-M   'P 1'
#
loop_
_entity.id
_entity.type
_entity.pdbx_description
1 polymer ?
#
loop_
_entity_poly.entity_id
_entity_poly.type
_entity_poly.pdbx_seq_one_letter_code
_entity_poly.pdbx_strand_id
1 'polypeptide(L)'
;MVHLDNGWSWSQQQYFYQQVLSYKTFVAADYDIMGVSYYPFYSSSATLANLKTSLTNMATTWGKSLVVAETNWPFSCPKPAYAFPSDASAVPFSAAGQTTWLKDVAAVVAGVKGGLGLFYWEPAWINNAALGSSCADNLLFGSNGVARSSLAAFGSI
;
A
#
# COMPACT_ATOMS: atom_id res chain seq x y z
N MET A 1 -2.53 -8.63 -14.60
CA MET A 1 -2.09 -8.41 -13.19
C MET A 1 -3.00 -9.21 -12.29
N VAL A 2 -2.44 -9.83 -11.25
CA VAL A 2 -3.20 -10.40 -10.12
C VAL A 2 -2.97 -9.50 -8.91
N HIS A 3 -4.03 -9.09 -8.22
CA HIS A 3 -3.97 -8.14 -7.11
C HIS A 3 -4.62 -8.76 -5.87
N LEU A 4 -3.86 -8.78 -4.76
CA LEU A 4 -4.29 -9.29 -3.46
C LEU A 4 -4.22 -8.18 -2.40
N ASP A 5 -4.95 -8.35 -1.31
CA ASP A 5 -4.85 -7.48 -0.13
C ASP A 5 -3.63 -7.84 0.74
N ASN A 6 -3.42 -7.08 1.83
CA ASN A 6 -2.40 -7.33 2.86
C ASN A 6 -1.01 -7.65 2.30
N GLY A 7 -0.44 -6.76 1.49
CA GLY A 7 0.88 -6.93 0.88
C GLY A 7 2.02 -7.18 1.87
N TRP A 8 1.83 -6.80 3.14
CA TRP A 8 2.75 -7.06 4.25
C TRP A 8 2.74 -8.51 4.76
N SER A 9 1.71 -9.30 4.43
CA SER A 9 1.52 -10.65 4.95
C SER A 9 2.05 -11.70 3.97
N TRP A 10 3.34 -12.04 4.08
CA TRP A 10 3.98 -13.03 3.21
C TRP A 10 3.23 -14.37 3.19
N SER A 11 2.75 -14.85 4.34
CA SER A 11 2.05 -16.14 4.42
C SER A 11 0.76 -16.14 3.60
N GLN A 12 0.02 -15.03 3.56
CA GLN A 12 -1.19 -14.91 2.74
C GLN A 12 -0.84 -14.87 1.24
N GLN A 13 0.16 -14.07 0.86
CA GLN A 13 0.63 -14.01 -0.54
C GLN A 13 1.10 -15.39 -1.01
N GLN A 14 1.94 -16.05 -0.21
CA GLN A 14 2.45 -17.39 -0.48
C GLN A 14 1.34 -18.41 -0.66
N TYR A 15 0.40 -18.45 0.28
CA TYR A 15 -0.69 -19.41 0.24
C TYR A 15 -1.50 -19.26 -1.05
N PHE A 16 -1.96 -18.05 -1.39
CA PHE A 16 -2.77 -17.84 -2.59
C PHE A 16 -2.05 -18.29 -3.86
N TYR A 17 -0.84 -17.79 -4.09
CA TYR A 17 -0.12 -18.08 -5.34
C TYR A 17 0.28 -19.55 -5.44
N GLN A 18 0.67 -20.19 -4.33
CA GLN A 18 0.95 -21.64 -4.34
C GLN A 18 -0.30 -22.44 -4.67
N GLN A 19 -1.45 -22.13 -4.07
CA GLN A 19 -2.70 -22.85 -4.32
C GLN A 19 -3.16 -22.66 -5.76
N VAL A 20 -3.32 -21.42 -6.23
CA VAL A 20 -3.88 -21.15 -7.57
C VAL A 20 -3.01 -21.73 -8.69
N LEU A 21 -1.68 -21.64 -8.57
CA LEU A 21 -0.76 -22.18 -9.57
C LEU A 21 -0.67 -23.72 -9.52
N SER A 22 -0.96 -24.35 -8.38
CA SER A 22 -0.94 -25.81 -8.25
C SER A 22 -2.03 -26.50 -9.08
N TYR A 23 -3.16 -25.83 -9.30
CA TYR A 23 -4.27 -26.36 -10.10
C TYR A 23 -4.01 -26.35 -11.60
N LYS A 24 -2.98 -25.61 -12.05
CA LYS A 24 -2.55 -25.50 -13.46
C LYS A 24 -3.62 -24.98 -14.44
N THR A 25 -4.77 -24.53 -13.95
CA THR A 25 -5.79 -23.81 -14.74
C THR A 25 -5.46 -22.33 -14.92
N PHE A 26 -4.63 -21.80 -14.02
CA PHE A 26 -3.98 -20.49 -14.12
C PHE A 26 -2.48 -20.73 -13.97
N VAL A 27 -1.69 -20.27 -14.93
CA VAL A 27 -0.25 -20.56 -15.00
C VAL A 27 0.58 -19.28 -14.95
N ALA A 28 1.88 -19.44 -14.69
CA ALA A 28 2.80 -18.31 -14.59
C ALA A 28 2.85 -17.44 -15.86
N ALA A 29 2.48 -17.95 -17.02
CA ALA A 29 2.47 -17.18 -18.28
C ALA A 29 1.23 -16.28 -18.43
N ASP A 30 0.18 -16.47 -17.62
CA ASP A 30 -1.09 -15.75 -17.77
C ASP A 30 -1.07 -14.35 -17.13
N TYR A 31 0.00 -14.00 -16.42
CA TYR A 31 0.14 -12.72 -15.74
C TYR A 31 1.58 -12.25 -15.60
N ASP A 32 1.76 -10.93 -15.67
CA ASP A 32 3.09 -10.31 -15.61
C ASP A 32 3.37 -9.58 -14.29
N ILE A 33 2.31 -9.10 -13.64
CA ILE A 33 2.37 -8.22 -12.46
C ILE A 33 1.61 -8.83 -11.29
N MET A 34 2.22 -8.80 -10.12
CA MET A 34 1.58 -9.01 -8.82
C MET A 34 1.37 -7.66 -8.13
N GLY A 35 0.12 -7.28 -7.92
CA GLY A 35 -0.28 -6.10 -7.16
C GLY A 35 -0.61 -6.46 -5.72
N VAL A 36 -0.32 -5.55 -4.78
CA VAL A 36 -0.77 -5.68 -3.40
C VAL A 36 -1.43 -4.41 -2.87
N SER A 37 -2.49 -4.53 -2.06
CA SER A 37 -2.95 -3.42 -1.21
C SER A 37 -2.12 -3.32 0.07
N TYR A 38 -1.79 -2.10 0.50
CA TYR A 38 -1.00 -1.83 1.69
C TYR A 38 -1.56 -0.63 2.46
N TYR A 39 -2.25 -0.89 3.56
CA TYR A 39 -2.86 0.13 4.42
C TYR A 39 -2.33 0.02 5.87
N PRO A 40 -1.93 1.15 6.50
CA PRO A 40 -1.39 1.14 7.85
C PRO A 40 -2.46 1.09 8.95
N PHE A 41 -3.75 1.17 8.63
CA PHE A 41 -4.82 1.35 9.62
C PHE A 41 -5.78 0.16 9.77
N TYR A 42 -5.46 -1.00 9.18
CA TYR A 42 -6.24 -2.24 9.35
C TYR A 42 -5.54 -3.29 10.23
N SER A 43 -4.24 -3.13 10.50
CA SER A 43 -3.48 -4.01 11.39
C SER A 43 -2.16 -3.37 11.78
N SER A 44 -1.76 -3.50 13.05
CA SER A 44 -0.42 -3.10 13.52
C SER A 44 0.70 -3.96 12.94
N SER A 45 0.38 -5.12 12.36
CA SER A 45 1.34 -5.97 11.65
C SER A 45 1.72 -5.44 10.26
N ALA A 46 1.06 -4.40 9.76
CA ALA A 46 1.31 -3.81 8.45
C ALA A 46 2.57 -2.91 8.42
N THR A 47 3.67 -3.35 9.01
CA THR A 47 4.94 -2.61 9.03
C THR A 47 5.56 -2.54 7.63
N LEU A 48 6.33 -1.47 7.36
CA LEU A 48 7.13 -1.34 6.14
C LEU A 48 8.17 -2.46 6.05
N ALA A 49 8.70 -2.91 7.20
CA ALA A 49 9.60 -4.06 7.27
C ALA A 49 8.93 -5.36 6.78
N ASN A 50 7.68 -5.61 7.18
CA ASN A 50 6.91 -6.76 6.72
C ASN A 50 6.54 -6.64 5.23
N LEU A 51 6.15 -5.44 4.77
CA LEU A 51 5.95 -5.18 3.34
C LEU A 51 7.21 -5.50 2.54
N LYS A 52 8.37 -4.97 2.93
CA LYS A 52 9.64 -5.23 2.25
C LYS A 52 9.98 -6.71 2.19
N THR A 53 9.80 -7.43 3.31
CA THR A 53 10.05 -8.87 3.39
C THR A 53 9.13 -9.64 2.45
N SER A 54 7.82 -9.35 2.49
CA SER A 54 6.82 -9.99 1.64
C SER A 54 7.10 -9.75 0.16
N LEU A 55 7.30 -8.49 -0.25
CA LEU A 55 7.62 -8.16 -1.65
C LEU A 55 8.93 -8.80 -2.12
N THR A 56 9.96 -8.84 -1.28
CA THR A 56 11.24 -9.52 -1.60
C THR A 56 11.02 -11.02 -1.84
N ASN A 57 10.22 -11.66 -0.99
CA ASN A 57 9.88 -13.07 -1.14
C ASN A 57 9.05 -13.30 -2.41
N MET A 58 8.08 -12.44 -2.71
CA MET A 58 7.28 -12.52 -3.94
C MET A 58 8.16 -12.41 -5.19
N ALA A 59 9.04 -11.41 -5.23
CA ALA A 59 9.99 -11.20 -6.33
C ALA A 59 10.92 -12.41 -6.52
N THR A 60 11.43 -12.96 -5.43
CA THR A 60 12.34 -14.12 -5.46
C THR A 60 11.61 -15.40 -5.90
N THR A 61 10.37 -15.59 -5.46
CA THR A 61 9.62 -16.84 -5.68
C THR A 61 9.06 -16.92 -7.11
N TRP A 62 8.48 -15.84 -7.62
CA TRP A 62 7.77 -15.88 -8.91
C TRP A 62 8.37 -14.98 -9.99
N GLY A 63 9.34 -14.13 -9.66
CA GLY A 63 10.05 -13.31 -10.64
C GLY A 63 9.18 -12.30 -11.40
N LYS A 64 8.01 -11.95 -10.84
CA LYS A 64 7.05 -11.02 -11.45
C LYS A 64 7.34 -9.59 -11.05
N SER A 65 6.86 -8.65 -11.87
CA SER A 65 6.85 -7.24 -11.50
C SER A 65 5.88 -7.00 -10.34
N LEU A 66 6.23 -6.08 -9.45
CA LEU A 66 5.52 -5.81 -8.21
C LEU A 66 5.01 -4.37 -8.16
N VAL A 67 3.76 -4.20 -7.73
CA VAL A 67 3.13 -2.89 -7.55
C VAL A 67 2.42 -2.86 -6.19
N VAL A 68 2.57 -1.76 -5.44
CA VAL A 68 1.60 -1.44 -4.38
C VAL A 68 0.40 -0.78 -5.05
N ALA A 69 -0.62 -1.56 -5.36
CA ALA A 69 -1.76 -1.12 -6.17
C ALA A 69 -2.72 -0.22 -5.39
N GLU A 70 -2.66 -0.26 -4.07
CA GLU A 70 -3.44 0.61 -3.20
C GLU A 70 -2.68 0.95 -1.93
N THR A 71 -2.69 2.22 -1.54
CA THR A 71 -2.27 2.66 -0.21
C THR A 71 -2.95 3.99 0.16
N ASN A 72 -3.04 4.27 1.46
CA ASN A 72 -3.44 5.56 2.01
C ASN A 72 -2.61 5.92 3.25
N TRP A 73 -2.61 7.22 3.57
CA TRP A 73 -2.18 7.75 4.86
C TRP A 73 -3.15 8.86 5.28
N PRO A 74 -3.66 8.85 6.53
CA PRO A 74 -4.65 9.82 6.95
C PRO A 74 -4.05 11.23 7.11
N PHE A 75 -4.77 12.22 6.58
CA PHE A 75 -4.64 13.59 7.03
C PHE A 75 -5.22 13.76 8.44
N SER A 76 -6.27 13.00 8.80
CA SER A 76 -6.87 13.02 10.14
C SER A 76 -7.37 11.63 10.55
N CYS A 77 -6.99 11.18 11.75
CA CYS A 77 -7.42 9.90 12.32
C CYS A 77 -7.61 9.97 13.85
N PRO A 78 -8.69 10.61 14.34
CA PRO A 78 -8.89 10.83 15.77
C PRO A 78 -9.28 9.58 16.57
N LYS A 79 -9.87 8.58 15.90
CA LYS A 79 -10.39 7.35 16.53
C LYS A 79 -10.06 6.11 15.68
N PRO A 80 -8.78 5.72 15.56
CA PRO A 80 -8.42 4.53 14.82
C PRO A 80 -8.98 3.27 15.48
N ALA A 81 -9.52 2.34 14.68
CA ALA A 81 -10.02 1.06 15.18
C ALA A 81 -8.88 0.10 15.55
N TYR A 82 -7.70 0.27 14.94
CA TYR A 82 -6.52 -0.55 15.14
C TYR A 82 -5.31 0.34 15.46
N ALA A 83 -4.37 -0.20 16.23
CA ALA A 83 -3.08 0.46 16.37
C ALA A 83 -2.34 0.50 15.02
N PHE A 84 -1.71 1.63 14.73
CA PHE A 84 -0.84 1.76 13.56
C PHE A 84 0.44 0.91 13.74
N PRO A 85 1.10 0.51 12.65
CA PRO A 85 2.40 -0.14 12.68
C PRO A 85 3.43 0.66 13.48
N SER A 86 4.33 -0.05 14.15
CA SER A 86 5.34 0.57 15.02
C SER A 86 6.30 1.50 14.27
N ASP A 87 6.63 1.17 13.02
CA ASP A 87 7.47 1.97 12.13
C ASP A 87 6.73 3.14 11.46
N ALA A 88 5.43 3.28 11.68
CA ALA A 88 4.64 4.44 11.28
C ALA A 88 4.45 5.47 12.42
N SER A 89 4.89 5.14 13.64
CA SER A 89 4.58 5.92 14.86
C SER A 89 5.11 7.37 14.86
N ALA A 90 6.18 7.64 14.11
CA ALA A 90 6.75 8.99 13.97
C ALA A 90 6.12 9.81 12.82
N VAL A 91 5.29 9.20 11.98
CA VAL A 91 4.65 9.88 10.85
C VAL A 91 3.39 10.60 11.36
N PRO A 92 3.27 11.92 11.18
CA PRO A 92 2.11 12.66 11.68
C PRO A 92 0.89 12.50 10.77
N PHE A 93 -0.33 12.56 11.32
CA PHE A 93 -1.55 12.71 10.53
C PHE A 93 -1.64 14.15 10.01
N SER A 94 -1.18 14.36 8.78
CA SER A 94 -1.09 15.67 8.12
C SER A 94 -0.67 15.49 6.65
N ALA A 95 -0.70 16.56 5.86
CA ALA A 95 -0.14 16.54 4.50
C ALA A 95 1.36 16.24 4.49
N ALA A 96 2.11 16.69 5.50
CA ALA A 96 3.54 16.37 5.61
C ALA A 96 3.75 14.86 5.84
N GLY A 97 2.96 14.24 6.73
CA GLY A 97 3.05 12.81 6.97
C GLY A 97 2.55 11.96 5.80
N GLN A 98 1.57 12.43 5.04
CA GLN A 98 1.17 11.79 3.78
C GLN A 98 2.34 11.72 2.80
N THR A 99 3.11 12.82 2.66
CA THR A 99 4.33 12.83 1.83
C THR A 99 5.37 11.85 2.35
N THR A 100 5.64 11.85 3.66
CA THR A 100 6.58 10.91 4.28
C THR A 100 6.19 9.47 4.00
N TRP A 101 4.94 9.10 4.29
CA TRP A 101 4.44 7.74 4.08
C TRP A 101 4.51 7.31 2.62
N LEU A 102 4.11 8.17 1.68
CA LEU A 102 4.21 7.90 0.25
C LEU A 102 5.66 7.61 -0.18
N LYS A 103 6.61 8.41 0.32
CA LYS A 103 8.04 8.22 0.04
C LYS A 103 8.59 6.95 0.67
N ASP A 104 8.17 6.62 1.89
CA ASP A 104 8.62 5.41 2.58
C ASP A 104 8.10 4.14 1.87
N VAL A 105 6.84 4.12 1.46
CA VAL A 105 6.28 3.03 0.65
C VAL A 105 6.97 2.95 -0.71
N ALA A 106 7.18 4.08 -1.39
CA ALA A 106 7.92 4.13 -2.65
C ALA A 106 9.34 3.56 -2.51
N ALA A 107 10.05 3.93 -1.44
CA ALA A 107 11.40 3.44 -1.16
C ALA A 107 11.42 1.92 -0.92
N VAL A 108 10.41 1.36 -0.25
CA VAL A 108 10.27 -0.10 -0.10
C VAL A 108 10.08 -0.76 -1.47
N VAL A 109 9.19 -0.24 -2.31
CA VAL A 109 8.93 -0.81 -3.65
C VAL A 109 10.14 -0.68 -4.56
N ALA A 110 10.77 0.49 -4.64
CA ALA A 110 11.98 0.71 -5.44
C ALA A 110 13.16 -0.13 -4.95
N GLY A 111 13.19 -0.49 -3.67
CA GLY A 111 14.22 -1.32 -3.05
C GLY A 111 14.08 -2.83 -3.29
N VAL A 112 13.02 -3.31 -3.95
CA VAL A 112 12.83 -4.73 -4.28
C VAL A 112 12.98 -5.00 -5.77
N LYS A 113 13.52 -6.18 -6.12
CA LYS A 113 13.64 -6.59 -7.52
C LYS A 113 12.27 -6.64 -8.18
N GLY A 114 12.14 -5.97 -9.33
CA GLY A 114 10.88 -5.94 -10.08
C GLY A 114 9.83 -4.97 -9.51
N GLY A 115 10.13 -4.20 -8.46
CA GLY A 115 9.25 -3.13 -7.99
C GLY A 115 9.07 -2.05 -9.06
N LEU A 116 7.82 -1.81 -9.46
CA LEU A 116 7.46 -0.87 -10.52
C LEU A 116 6.90 0.45 -10.00
N GLY A 117 6.25 0.44 -8.84
CA GLY A 117 5.69 1.67 -8.26
C GLY A 117 4.52 1.43 -7.33
N LEU A 118 3.81 2.52 -7.05
CA LEU A 118 2.66 2.55 -6.15
C LEU A 118 1.52 3.39 -6.72
N PHE A 119 0.30 3.10 -6.27
CA PHE A 119 -0.90 3.89 -6.53
C PHE A 119 -1.56 4.27 -5.21
N TYR A 120 -1.91 5.55 -5.07
CA TYR A 120 -2.70 6.02 -3.92
C TYR A 120 -4.18 5.83 -4.23
N TRP A 121 -4.91 5.25 -3.29
CA TRP A 121 -6.32 4.93 -3.52
C TRP A 121 -7.20 6.15 -3.30
N GLU A 122 -7.94 6.55 -4.33
CA GLU A 122 -9.00 7.57 -4.30
C GLU A 122 -8.62 8.90 -3.58
N PRO A 123 -7.52 9.57 -3.98
CA PRO A 123 -7.01 10.75 -3.26
C PRO A 123 -7.97 11.95 -3.26
N ALA A 124 -8.94 11.97 -4.17
CA ALA A 124 -9.83 13.11 -4.43
C ALA A 124 -11.33 12.79 -4.22
N TRP A 125 -11.68 11.67 -3.58
CA TRP A 125 -13.07 11.32 -3.32
C TRP A 125 -13.65 12.12 -2.13
N ILE A 126 -13.83 13.44 -2.34
CA ILE A 126 -14.19 14.44 -1.30
C ILE A 126 -15.44 14.11 -0.49
N ASN A 127 -16.39 13.37 -1.05
CA ASN A 127 -17.63 12.96 -0.39
C ASN A 127 -17.50 11.65 0.42
N ASN A 128 -16.30 11.05 0.44
CA ASN A 128 -15.99 9.81 1.14
C ASN A 128 -14.58 9.88 1.75
N ALA A 129 -14.28 10.96 2.49
CA ALA A 129 -12.91 11.21 2.98
C ALA A 129 -12.33 10.07 3.85
N ALA A 130 -13.18 9.33 4.56
CA ALA A 130 -12.78 8.17 5.35
C ALA A 130 -12.27 6.99 4.50
N LEU A 131 -12.65 6.93 3.22
CA LEU A 131 -12.23 5.88 2.28
C LEU A 131 -12.49 4.47 2.84
N GLY A 132 -13.63 4.28 3.52
CA GLY A 132 -14.02 3.01 4.14
C GLY A 132 -13.21 2.60 5.39
N SER A 133 -12.20 3.38 5.78
CA SER A 133 -11.40 3.13 6.98
C SER A 133 -12.04 3.69 8.25
N SER A 134 -11.45 3.40 9.41
CA SER A 134 -11.80 4.07 10.68
C SER A 134 -11.25 5.49 10.82
N CYS A 135 -10.34 5.91 9.94
CA CYS A 135 -9.80 7.27 9.94
C CYS A 135 -10.77 8.25 9.30
N ALA A 136 -10.71 9.51 9.71
CA ALA A 136 -11.68 10.52 9.32
C ALA A 136 -11.43 11.09 7.91
N ASP A 137 -10.15 11.24 7.53
CA ASP A 137 -9.76 11.83 6.25
C ASP A 137 -8.43 11.22 5.76
N ASN A 138 -8.50 10.51 4.63
CA ASN A 138 -7.39 9.92 3.89
C ASN A 138 -7.14 10.63 2.54
N LEU A 139 -7.73 11.80 2.30
CA LEU A 139 -7.63 12.46 1.01
C LEU A 139 -6.34 13.26 0.89
N LEU A 140 -5.84 13.37 -0.36
CA LEU A 140 -4.80 14.33 -0.73
C LEU A 140 -5.41 15.66 -1.19
N PHE A 141 -6.72 15.84 -0.98
CA PHE A 141 -7.48 17.05 -1.28
C PHE A 141 -8.24 17.51 -0.04
N GLY A 142 -8.43 18.82 0.11
CA GLY A 142 -9.33 19.38 1.10
C GLY A 142 -10.80 19.22 0.69
N SER A 143 -11.73 19.42 1.63
CA SER A 143 -13.18 19.35 1.37
C SER A 143 -13.67 20.39 0.36
N ASN A 144 -12.89 21.43 0.11
CA ASN A 144 -13.12 22.43 -0.92
C ASN A 144 -12.60 22.03 -2.31
N GLY A 145 -12.09 20.81 -2.48
CA GLY A 145 -11.54 20.33 -3.76
C GLY A 145 -10.14 20.85 -4.09
N VAL A 146 -9.47 21.54 -3.16
CA VAL A 146 -8.10 22.03 -3.37
C VAL A 146 -7.10 20.92 -2.98
N ALA A 147 -6.15 20.63 -3.87
CA ALA A 147 -5.09 19.68 -3.60
C ALA A 147 -4.25 20.12 -2.38
N ARG A 148 -3.95 19.17 -1.49
CA ARG A 148 -3.01 19.34 -0.39
C ARG A 148 -1.58 19.29 -0.94
N SER A 149 -0.62 19.81 -0.17
CA SER A 149 0.80 19.79 -0.55
C SER A 149 1.36 18.37 -0.75
N SER A 150 0.74 17.35 -0.15
CA SER A 150 1.11 15.95 -0.31
C SER A 150 0.96 15.41 -1.73
N LEU A 151 0.12 16.02 -2.56
CA LEU A 151 -0.01 15.61 -3.97
C LEU A 151 1.31 15.81 -4.75
N ALA A 152 2.17 16.73 -4.32
CA ALA A 152 3.49 16.93 -4.94
C ALA A 152 4.46 15.76 -4.69
N ALA A 153 4.17 14.86 -3.75
CA ALA A 153 5.03 13.71 -3.45
C ALA A 153 5.29 12.84 -4.69
N PHE A 154 4.28 12.68 -5.57
CA PHE A 154 4.38 11.90 -6.80
C PHE A 154 5.44 12.41 -7.79
N GLY A 155 5.84 13.69 -7.71
CA GLY A 155 6.92 14.24 -8.53
C GLY A 155 8.34 13.93 -8.02
N SER A 156 8.46 13.19 -6.91
CA SER A 156 9.72 12.97 -6.21
C SER A 156 9.93 11.53 -5.71
N ILE A 157 9.14 10.59 -6.22
CA ILE A 157 9.21 9.15 -5.95
C ILE A 157 9.48 8.37 -7.22
#